data_AF-A0A847NAA1-F1
#
_entry.id   AF-A0A847NAA1-F1
#
_cell.length_a   1.000
_cell.length_b   1.000
_cell.length_c   1.000
_cell.angle_alpha   90.00
_cell.angle_beta   90.00
_cell.angle_gamma   90.00
#
_symmetry.space_group_name_H-M   'P 1'
#
loop_
_entity.id
_entity.type
_entity.pdbx_description
1 polymer ?
#
loop_
_entity_poly.entity_id
_entity_poly.type
_entity_poly.pdbx_seq_one_letter_code
_entity_poly.pdbx_strand_id
1 'polypeptide(L)'
;MGLWGKDIARTRYVGNVYTNQLSSIKKENEALQRIASRCENCSNNDYYSIYETFRLFRVLNIPLVQCDTVYYFSCPECNFGFKLEVDEYKFLERIALINSKYLEGSITKSEFEISLKSVRK
;
A
#
# COMPACT_ATOMS: atom_id res chain seq x y z
N MET A 1 -18.25 35.79 -9.37
CA MET A 1 -16.86 35.53 -8.95
C MET A 1 -16.88 34.47 -7.86
N GLY A 2 -16.54 33.22 -8.19
CA GLY A 2 -16.48 32.12 -7.23
C GLY A 2 -15.22 31.31 -7.50
N LEU A 3 -14.08 31.88 -7.15
CA LEU A 3 -12.76 31.26 -7.26
C LEU A 3 -12.56 30.29 -6.08
N TRP A 4 -13.48 29.34 -5.92
CA TRP A 4 -13.42 28.34 -4.87
C TRP A 4 -12.44 27.25 -5.31
N GLY A 5 -11.34 27.11 -4.57
CA GLY A 5 -10.38 26.03 -4.79
C GLY A 5 -11.10 24.68 -4.79
N LYS A 6 -10.73 23.80 -5.73
CA LYS A 6 -11.25 22.44 -5.78
C LYS A 6 -10.27 21.54 -5.04
N ASP A 7 -10.74 20.94 -3.95
CA ASP A 7 -10.08 19.81 -3.33
C ASP A 7 -10.14 18.61 -4.28
N ILE A 8 -8.97 18.11 -4.68
CA ILE A 8 -8.88 16.90 -5.50
C ILE A 8 -8.20 15.82 -4.68
N ALA A 9 -8.95 14.77 -4.36
CA ALA A 9 -8.39 13.52 -3.87
C ALA A 9 -8.05 12.64 -5.07
N ARG A 10 -6.79 12.23 -5.18
CA ARG A 10 -6.36 11.27 -6.20
C ARG A 10 -5.79 10.05 -5.52
N THR A 11 -6.40 8.91 -5.83
CA THR A 11 -5.97 7.60 -5.35
C THR A 11 -5.08 6.95 -6.40
N ARG A 12 -3.93 6.44 -5.95
CA ARG A 12 -2.97 5.67 -6.73
C ARG A 12 -2.91 4.25 -6.17
N TYR A 13 -3.07 3.28 -7.05
CA TYR A 13 -2.76 1.88 -6.73
C TYR A 13 -1.24 1.68 -6.75
N VAL A 14 -0.71 1.06 -5.71
CA VAL A 14 0.72 0.85 -5.51
C VAL A 14 1.12 -0.58 -5.88
N GLY A 15 0.37 -1.56 -5.38
CA GLY A 15 0.61 -2.97 -5.67
C GLY A 15 -0.08 -3.89 -4.67
N ASN A 16 0.21 -5.18 -4.80
CA ASN A 16 -0.36 -6.24 -3.96
C ASN A 16 0.66 -6.80 -2.99
N VAL A 17 0.22 -7.08 -1.77
CA VAL A 17 0.99 -7.80 -0.75
C VAL A 17 0.22 -9.05 -0.34
N TYR A 18 0.87 -10.19 -0.44
CA TYR A 18 0.24 -11.48 -0.19
C TYR A 18 0.19 -11.81 1.30
N THR A 19 -0.89 -12.46 1.74
CA THR A 19 -1.12 -12.77 3.17
C THR A 19 -0.07 -13.74 3.74
N ASN A 20 0.45 -14.64 2.90
CA ASN A 20 1.56 -15.54 3.25
C ASN A 20 2.84 -14.76 3.60
N GLN A 21 3.15 -13.68 2.90
CA GLN A 21 4.29 -12.81 3.17
C GLN A 21 4.05 -12.01 4.46
N LEU A 22 2.84 -11.46 4.62
CA LEU A 22 2.46 -10.61 5.75
C LEU A 22 2.69 -11.30 7.11
N SER A 23 2.35 -12.59 7.20
CA SER A 23 2.52 -13.38 8.43
C SER A 23 3.98 -13.52 8.88
N SER A 24 4.91 -13.61 7.92
CA SER A 24 6.35 -13.71 8.21
C SER A 24 6.89 -12.36 8.66
N ILE A 25 6.53 -11.30 7.93
CA ILE A 25 6.95 -9.93 8.17
C ILE A 25 6.48 -9.42 9.53
N LYS A 26 5.26 -9.79 9.93
CA LYS A 26 4.70 -9.43 11.24
C LYS A 26 5.57 -9.84 12.42
N LYS A 27 6.28 -10.96 12.29
CA LYS A 27 7.17 -11.46 13.35
C LYS A 27 8.44 -10.62 13.48
N GLU A 28 8.82 -9.92 12.42
CA GLU A 28 10.07 -9.18 12.31
C GLU A 28 9.86 -7.66 12.48
N ASN A 29 8.63 -7.16 12.25
CA ASN A 29 8.30 -5.74 12.37
C ASN A 29 7.13 -5.51 13.35
N GLU A 30 7.44 -4.97 14.53
CA GLU A 30 6.45 -4.60 15.55
C GLU A 30 5.42 -3.57 15.03
N ALA A 31 5.84 -2.67 14.14
CA ALA A 31 4.97 -1.66 13.53
C ALA A 31 3.76 -2.28 12.79
N LEU A 32 3.88 -3.50 12.27
CA LEU A 32 2.84 -4.17 11.48
C LEU A 32 1.92 -5.05 12.33
N GLN A 33 2.08 -5.09 13.67
CA GLN A 33 1.29 -5.97 14.53
C GLN A 33 -0.22 -5.70 14.44
N ARG A 34 -0.62 -4.44 14.21
CA ARG A 34 -2.03 -4.04 14.06
C ARG A 34 -2.72 -4.55 12.79
N ILE A 35 -1.98 -4.93 11.75
CA ILE A 35 -2.57 -5.32 10.45
C ILE A 35 -2.88 -6.82 10.45
N ALA A 36 -4.13 -7.26 10.53
CA ALA A 36 -4.42 -8.69 10.52
C ALA A 36 -3.83 -9.42 9.28
N SER A 37 -3.19 -10.58 9.50
CA SER A 37 -2.57 -11.37 8.42
C SER A 37 -3.56 -11.81 7.36
N ARG A 38 -4.82 -12.03 7.77
CA ARG A 38 -5.98 -12.25 6.91
C ARG A 38 -7.05 -11.23 7.25
N CYS A 39 -7.96 -10.98 6.31
CA CYS A 39 -8.97 -9.96 6.47
C CYS A 39 -9.86 -10.30 7.66
N GLU A 40 -10.01 -9.36 8.59
CA GLU A 40 -10.85 -9.52 9.78
C GLU A 40 -12.32 -9.73 9.41
N ASN A 41 -12.73 -9.23 8.24
CA ASN A 41 -14.11 -9.29 7.79
C ASN A 41 -14.45 -10.59 7.03
N CYS A 42 -13.63 -10.98 6.04
CA CYS A 42 -13.94 -12.15 5.20
C CYS A 42 -13.04 -13.37 5.42
N SER A 43 -11.87 -13.22 6.06
CA SER A 43 -10.85 -14.26 6.27
C SER A 43 -10.36 -15.02 5.02
N ASN A 44 -10.88 -14.71 3.83
CA ASN A 44 -10.70 -15.49 2.62
C ASN A 44 -9.83 -14.76 1.58
N ASN A 45 -8.92 -13.89 2.02
CA ASN A 45 -8.10 -13.11 1.11
C ASN A 45 -6.70 -13.70 0.92
N ASP A 46 -6.28 -13.82 -0.33
CA ASP A 46 -4.92 -14.24 -0.67
C ASP A 46 -3.92 -13.08 -0.64
N TYR A 47 -4.40 -11.86 -0.90
CA TYR A 47 -3.60 -10.65 -0.89
C TYR A 47 -4.40 -9.44 -0.42
N TYR A 48 -3.66 -8.36 -0.17
CA TYR A 48 -4.18 -7.03 0.06
C TYR A 48 -3.61 -6.07 -0.97
N SER A 49 -4.46 -5.18 -1.45
CA SER A 49 -4.09 -4.13 -2.40
C SER A 49 -3.78 -2.85 -1.64
N ILE A 50 -2.65 -2.22 -1.95
CA ILE A 50 -2.20 -1.00 -1.29
C ILE A 50 -2.51 0.18 -2.18
N TYR A 51 -3.03 1.22 -1.54
CA TYR A 51 -3.36 2.47 -2.18
C TYR A 51 -2.77 3.64 -1.40
N GLU A 52 -2.32 4.63 -2.16
CA GLU A 52 -1.92 5.92 -1.66
C GLU A 52 -2.94 6.94 -2.18
N THR A 53 -3.52 7.73 -1.28
CA THR A 53 -4.39 8.86 -1.67
C THR A 53 -3.77 10.15 -1.24
N PHE A 54 -3.51 11.01 -2.22
CA PHE A 54 -3.00 12.35 -2.00
C PHE A 54 -4.09 13.38 -2.25
N ARG A 55 -4.18 14.36 -1.35
CA ARG A 55 -5.06 15.53 -1.48
C ARG A 55 -4.25 16.71 -2.00
N LEU A 56 -4.70 17.24 -3.12
CA LEU A 56 -4.12 18.42 -3.76
C LEU A 56 -5.09 19.57 -3.67
N PHE A 57 -4.63 20.67 -3.07
CA PHE A 57 -5.37 21.92 -3.09
C PHE A 57 -5.01 22.71 -4.35
N ARG A 58 -6.02 22.97 -5.20
CA ARG A 58 -5.84 23.82 -6.39
C ARG A 58 -6.40 25.21 -6.13
N VAL A 59 -5.57 26.23 -6.28
CA VAL A 59 -6.01 27.63 -6.39
C VAL A 59 -5.78 28.06 -7.82
N LEU A 60 -6.78 28.67 -8.48
CA LEU A 60 -6.65 29.18 -9.85
C LEU A 60 -6.17 28.13 -10.87
N ASN A 61 -6.58 26.87 -10.73
CA ASN A 61 -6.13 25.71 -11.55
C ASN A 61 -4.64 25.33 -11.46
N ILE A 62 -3.85 25.99 -10.61
CA ILE A 62 -2.45 25.61 -10.36
C ILE A 62 -2.43 24.73 -9.10
N PRO A 63 -1.87 23.50 -9.16
CA PRO A 63 -1.67 22.68 -7.97
C PRO A 63 -0.55 23.31 -7.14
N LEU A 64 -0.87 23.89 -5.98
CA LEU A 64 0.09 24.68 -5.20
C LEU A 64 0.71 23.90 -4.04
N VAL A 65 -0.06 23.07 -3.32
CA VAL A 65 0.43 22.36 -2.13
C VAL A 65 -0.25 21.00 -2.02
N GLN A 66 0.55 19.95 -1.81
CA GLN A 66 0.09 18.63 -1.38
C GLN A 66 -0.15 18.70 0.13
N CYS A 67 -1.40 18.59 0.56
CA CYS A 67 -1.77 18.84 1.95
C CYS A 67 -1.63 17.58 2.80
N ASP A 68 -2.23 16.48 2.33
CA ASP A 68 -2.29 15.24 3.11
C ASP A 68 -2.13 14.03 2.19
N THR A 69 -1.29 13.10 2.62
CA THR A 69 -1.19 11.77 2.02
C THR A 69 -1.73 10.76 3.02
N VAL A 70 -2.75 10.01 2.59
CA VAL A 70 -3.36 8.94 3.37
C VAL A 70 -3.06 7.62 2.68
N TYR A 71 -2.44 6.73 3.42
CA TYR A 71 -2.15 5.37 2.99
C TYR A 71 -3.23 4.44 3.49
N TYR A 72 -3.72 3.55 2.65
CA TYR A 72 -4.63 2.50 3.08
C TYR A 72 -4.38 1.20 2.34
N PHE A 73 -4.64 0.10 3.04
CA PHE A 73 -4.72 -1.22 2.43
C PHE A 73 -6.19 -1.56 2.22
N SER A 74 -6.49 -2.41 1.24
CA SER A 74 -7.84 -2.90 0.99
C SER A 74 -7.83 -4.39 0.69
N CYS A 75 -8.83 -5.09 1.22
CA CYS A 75 -9.11 -6.46 0.84
C CYS A 75 -9.91 -6.49 -0.47
N PRO A 76 -9.45 -7.21 -1.52
CA PRO A 76 -10.15 -7.28 -2.80
C PRO A 76 -11.51 -8.02 -2.71
N GLU A 77 -11.66 -8.93 -1.75
CA GLU A 77 -12.86 -9.77 -1.61
C GLU A 77 -14.06 -9.03 -1.00
N CYS A 78 -13.80 -8.22 0.05
CA CYS A 78 -14.87 -7.57 0.82
C CYS A 78 -14.76 -6.05 0.87
N ASN A 79 -13.79 -5.46 0.15
CA ASN A 79 -13.49 -4.02 0.15
C ASN A 79 -13.24 -3.43 1.55
N PHE A 80 -12.82 -4.27 2.51
CA PHE A 80 -12.44 -3.80 3.83
C PHE A 80 -11.13 -3.01 3.73
N GLY A 81 -11.22 -1.72 4.04
CA GLY A 81 -10.08 -0.80 4.03
C GLY A 81 -9.55 -0.53 5.44
N PHE A 82 -8.23 -0.53 5.60
CA PHE A 82 -7.56 -0.15 6.85
C PHE A 82 -6.49 0.89 6.55
N LYS A 83 -6.49 1.96 7.35
CA LYS A 83 -5.55 3.08 7.20
C LYS A 83 -4.17 2.66 7.70
N LEU A 84 -3.14 2.85 6.88
CA LEU A 84 -1.74 2.55 7.18
C LEU A 84 -1.03 3.80 7.74
N GLU A 85 -0.07 3.58 8.64
CA GLU A 85 0.89 4.62 9.04
C GLU A 85 2.02 4.69 8.02
N VAL A 86 2.78 5.78 8.04
CA VAL A 86 3.83 6.05 7.04
C VAL A 86 4.90 4.94 7.05
N ASP A 87 5.30 4.49 8.24
CA ASP A 87 6.35 3.47 8.39
C ASP A 87 5.90 2.10 7.88
N GLU A 88 4.66 1.71 8.20
CA GLU A 88 4.07 0.47 7.67
C GLU A 88 3.88 0.53 6.16
N TYR A 89 3.43 1.67 5.64
CA TYR A 89 3.28 1.88 4.21
C TYR A 89 4.63 1.72 3.49
N LYS A 90 5.70 2.38 3.94
CA LYS A 90 7.02 2.29 3.31
C LYS A 90 7.53 0.85 3.24
N PHE A 91 7.27 0.07 4.29
CA PHE A 91 7.67 -1.32 4.32
C PHE A 91 6.85 -2.16 3.31
N LEU A 92 5.53 -2.01 3.34
CA LEU A 92 4.62 -2.74 2.47
C LEU A 92 4.77 -2.34 0.99
N GLU A 93 5.07 -1.07 0.71
CA GLU A 93 5.38 -0.54 -0.61
C GLU A 93 6.57 -1.26 -1.24
N ARG A 94 7.67 -1.46 -0.50
CA ARG A 94 8.85 -2.19 -1.01
C ARG A 94 8.49 -3.60 -1.45
N ILE A 95 7.67 -4.30 -0.67
CA ILE A 95 7.23 -5.67 -0.97
C ILE A 95 6.30 -5.67 -2.19
N ALA A 96 5.35 -4.74 -2.22
CA ALA A 96 4.44 -4.59 -3.33
C ALA A 96 5.18 -4.33 -4.64
N LEU A 97 6.23 -3.50 -4.63
CA LEU A 97 7.08 -3.25 -5.79
C LEU A 97 7.85 -4.49 -6.24
N ILE A 98 8.39 -5.28 -5.31
CA ILE A 98 9.06 -6.55 -5.63
C ILE A 98 8.07 -7.54 -6.25
N ASN A 99 6.87 -7.65 -5.69
CA ASN A 99 5.80 -8.49 -6.21
C ASN A 99 5.37 -8.05 -7.62
N SER A 100 5.19 -6.74 -7.86
CA SER A 100 4.85 -6.20 -9.17
C SER A 100 5.93 -6.53 -10.20
N LYS A 101 7.21 -6.31 -9.88
CA LYS A 101 8.33 -6.65 -10.77
C LYS A 101 8.36 -8.13 -11.13
N TYR A 102 8.04 -9.00 -10.18
CA TYR A 102 7.97 -10.45 -10.41
C TYR A 102 6.79 -10.82 -11.32
N LEU A 103 5.61 -10.23 -11.09
CA LEU A 103 4.43 -10.43 -11.93
C LEU A 103 4.62 -9.89 -13.36
N GLU A 104 5.34 -8.77 -13.50
CA GLU A 104 5.71 -8.18 -14.79
C GLU A 104 6.81 -8.99 -15.50
N GLY A 105 7.36 -10.04 -14.88
CA GLY A 105 8.45 -10.85 -15.43
C GLY A 105 9.79 -10.11 -15.51
N SER A 106 9.90 -8.95 -14.84
CA SER A 106 11.11 -8.13 -14.83
C SER A 106 12.22 -8.70 -13.93
N ILE A 107 11.88 -9.62 -13.02
CA ILE A 107 12.84 -10.31 -12.15
C ILE A 107 12.58 -11.82 -12.15
N THR A 108 13.64 -12.60 -12.02
CA THR A 108 13.54 -14.06 -11.90
C THR A 108 13.07 -14.50 -10.51
N LYS A 109 12.63 -15.75 -10.39
CA LYS A 109 12.23 -16.33 -9.08
C LYS A 109 13.35 -16.24 -8.03
N SER A 110 14.60 -16.46 -8.45
CA SER A 110 15.76 -16.37 -7.56
C SER A 110 15.97 -14.95 -7.03
N GLU A 111 15.86 -13.94 -7.90
CA GLU A 111 15.97 -12.52 -7.51
C GLU A 111 14.82 -12.06 -6.62
N PHE A 112 13.61 -12.58 -6.86
CA PHE A 112 12.44 -12.34 -6.03
C PHE A 112 12.67 -12.84 -4.59
N GLU A 113 13.16 -14.07 -4.43
CA GLU A 113 13.43 -14.66 -3.10
C GLU A 113 14.56 -13.93 -2.36
N ILE A 114 15.61 -13.49 -3.08
CA ILE A 114 16.70 -12.69 -2.49
C ILE A 114 16.17 -11.32 -2.04
N SER A 115 15.38 -10.64 -2.89
CA SER A 115 14.81 -9.33 -2.59
C SER A 115 13.89 -9.39 -1.38
N LEU A 116 13.03 -10.40 -1.29
CA LEU A 116 12.19 -10.63 -0.12
C LEU A 116 12.99 -10.88 1.16
N LYS A 117 14.06 -11.67 1.09
CA LYS A 117 14.94 -11.90 2.25
C LYS A 117 15.64 -10.61 2.71
N SER A 118 16.01 -9.73 1.79
CA SER A 118 16.66 -8.47 2.13
C SER A 118 15.72 -7.48 2.83
N VAL A 119 14.41 -7.56 2.56
CA VAL A 119 13.39 -6.72 3.21
C VAL A 119 13.04 -7.21 4.61
N ARG A 120 13.24 -8.50 4.88
CA ARG A 120 13.00 -9.15 6.17
C ARG A 120 14.11 -8.93 7.22
N LYS A 121 15.29 -8.52 6.77
CA LYS A 121 16.51 -8.42 7.60
C LYS A 121 16.72 -7.00 8.10
#